data_AF-A0A060CE17-F1
#
_entry.id   AF-A0A060CE17-F1
#
_cell.length_a   1.000
_cell.length_b   1.000
_cell.length_c   1.000
_cell.angle_alpha   90.00
_cell.angle_beta   90.00
_cell.angle_gamma   90.00
#
_symmetry.space_group_name_H-M   'P 1'
#
loop_
_entity.id
_entity.type
_entity.pdbx_description
1 polymer ?
#
loop_
_entity_poly.entity_id
_entity_poly.type
_entity_poly.pdbx_seq_one_letter_code
_entity_poly.pdbx_strand_id
1 'polypeptide(L)' 'MSAQTSELQLNSNWKFQSMDNPKEFLPAKVPGTVHTDLFENGLIPHPFVGNNELELQWISDERWQYVLEFELTKNN' A
#
# COMPACT_ATOMS: atom_id res chain seq x y z
N MET A 1 32.09 16.48 -18.44
CA MET A 1 30.81 17.07 -18.00
C MET A 1 30.10 16.00 -17.20
N SER A 2 29.90 16.20 -15.91
CA SER A 2 29.14 15.26 -15.06
C SER A 2 27.71 15.77 -14.98
N ALA A 3 26.72 14.95 -15.33
CA ALA A 3 25.32 15.26 -15.08
C ALA A 3 25.05 15.17 -13.57
N GLN A 4 24.27 16.10 -13.01
CA GLN A 4 23.81 16.03 -11.63
C GLN A 4 22.42 15.40 -11.62
N THR A 5 22.25 14.32 -10.85
CA THR A 5 20.97 13.60 -10.70
C THR A 5 20.47 13.80 -9.27
N SER A 6 19.19 14.16 -9.12
CA SER A 6 18.49 14.21 -7.83
C SER A 6 17.48 13.07 -7.74
N GLU A 7 17.41 12.42 -6.58
CA GLU A 7 16.49 11.32 -6.29
C GLU A 7 15.63 11.67 -5.07
N LEU A 8 14.32 11.40 -5.15
CA LEU A 8 13.38 11.53 -4.04
C LEU A 8 12.80 10.16 -3.74
N GLN A 9 12.97 9.68 -2.51
CA GLN A 9 12.44 8.39 -2.08
C GLN A 9 10.96 8.52 -1.69
N LEU A 10 10.10 7.77 -2.39
CA LEU A 10 8.65 7.73 -2.16
C LEU A 10 8.24 6.44 -1.44
N ASN A 11 8.85 6.14 -0.29
CA ASN A 11 8.71 4.87 0.42
C ASN A 11 7.97 4.98 1.77
N SER A 12 7.34 6.12 2.05
CA SER A 12 6.64 6.40 3.31
C SER A 12 5.33 7.16 3.03
N ASN A 13 4.44 7.20 4.04
CA ASN A 13 3.15 7.91 4.00
C ASN A 13 2.15 7.44 2.94
N TRP A 14 2.34 6.24 2.40
CA TRP A 14 1.36 5.62 1.53
C TRP A 14 0.09 5.26 2.29
N LYS A 15 -1.04 5.35 1.61
CA LYS A 15 -2.33 4.88 2.09
C LYS A 15 -2.98 4.01 1.04
N PHE A 16 -3.83 3.08 1.46
CA PHE A 16 -4.57 2.21 0.56
C PHE A 16 -6.04 2.07 0.97
N GLN A 17 -6.87 1.65 0.01
CA GLN A 17 -8.30 1.45 0.19
C GLN A 17 -8.86 0.51 -0.89
N SER A 18 -9.92 -0.23 -0.56
CA SER A 18 -10.75 -0.93 -1.56
C SER A 18 -11.55 0.08 -2.39
N MET A 19 -11.58 -0.12 -3.70
CA MET A 19 -12.41 0.67 -4.63
C MET A 19 -13.82 0.10 -4.77
N ASP A 20 -14.01 -1.18 -4.47
CA ASP A 20 -15.30 -1.85 -4.62
C ASP A 20 -16.18 -1.66 -3.38
N ASN A 21 -15.56 -1.52 -2.19
CA ASN A 21 -16.23 -1.13 -0.95
C ASN A 21 -15.42 -0.06 -0.19
N PRO A 22 -15.48 1.21 -0.64
CA PRO A 22 -14.65 2.27 -0.09
C PRO A 22 -14.97 2.58 1.37
N LYS A 23 -13.97 2.41 2.25
CA LYS A 23 -13.99 2.80 3.68
C LYS A 23 -13.06 3.99 3.95
N GLU A 24 -12.45 4.09 5.12
CA GLU A 24 -11.35 5.05 5.31
C GLU A 24 -10.07 4.59 4.63
N PHE A 25 -9.20 5.54 4.26
CA PHE A 25 -7.86 5.22 3.80
C PHE A 25 -7.00 4.76 4.98
N LEU A 26 -6.37 3.61 4.84
CA LEU A 26 -5.54 3.02 5.87
C LEU A 26 -4.05 3.17 5.54
N PRO A 27 -3.16 3.23 6.54
CA PRO A 27 -1.72 3.19 6.33
C PRO A 27 -1.30 1.99 5.46
N ALA A 28 -0.38 2.23 4.52
CA ALA A 28 0.16 1.22 3.64
C ALA A 28 1.67 1.37 3.50
N LYS A 29 2.35 0.30 3.13
CA LYS A 29 3.80 0.29 2.90
C LYS A 29 4.10 0.03 1.42
N VAL A 30 4.96 0.88 0.84
CA VAL A 30 5.50 0.67 -0.51
C VAL A 30 7.03 0.76 -0.45
N PRO A 31 7.77 -0.28 -0.86
CA PRO A 31 7.29 -1.56 -1.41
C PRO A 31 6.54 -2.43 -0.38
N GLY A 32 5.47 -3.09 -0.83
CA GLY A 32 4.58 -3.92 -0.02
C GLY A 32 3.47 -4.55 -0.85
N THR A 33 2.46 -5.13 -0.20
CA THR A 33 1.31 -5.78 -0.85
C THR A 33 0.02 -5.49 -0.07
N VAL A 34 -1.13 -5.61 -0.74
CA VAL A 34 -2.45 -5.49 -0.10
C VAL A 34 -2.60 -6.44 1.08
N HIS A 35 -2.13 -7.69 0.96
CA HIS A 35 -2.21 -8.68 2.03
C HIS A 35 -1.44 -8.26 3.27
N THR A 36 -0.20 -7.77 3.10
CA THR A 36 0.61 -7.28 4.22
C THR A 36 0.00 -6.04 4.85
N ASP A 37 -0.54 -5.11 4.05
CA ASP A 37 -1.16 -3.90 4.58
C ASP A 37 -2.47 -4.21 5.32
N LEU A 38 -3.32 -5.10 4.80
CA LEU A 38 -4.52 -5.57 5.50
C LEU A 38 -4.19 -6.26 6.82
N PHE A 39 -3.13 -7.06 6.85
CA PHE A 39 -2.68 -7.76 8.06
C PHE A 39 -2.12 -6.77 9.10
N GLU A 40 -1.26 -5.84 8.68
CA GLU A 40 -0.69 -4.81 9.56
C GLU A 40 -1.77 -3.87 10.13
N ASN A 41 -2.85 -3.65 9.39
CA ASN A 41 -4.04 -2.92 9.86
C ASN A 41 -5.05 -3.80 10.64
N GLY A 42 -4.76 -5.08 10.86
CA GLY A 42 -5.60 -5.99 11.65
C GLY A 42 -6.94 -6.35 10.99
N LEU A 43 -7.07 -6.18 9.67
CA LEU A 43 -8.30 -6.47 8.93
C LEU A 43 -8.41 -7.94 8.50
N ILE A 44 -7.30 -8.66 8.48
CA ILE A 44 -7.25 -10.08 8.12
C ILE A 44 -6.38 -10.85 9.12
N PRO A 45 -6.67 -12.13 9.37
CA PRO A 45 -5.76 -13.01 10.10
C PRO A 45 -4.50 -13.31 9.27
N HIS A 46 -3.49 -13.90 9.92
CA HIS A 46 -2.25 -14.27 9.23
C HIS A 46 -2.55 -15.28 8.09
N PRO A 47 -2.21 -14.96 6.82
CA PRO A 47 -2.63 -15.78 5.67
C PRO A 47 -2.14 -17.22 5.70
N PHE A 48 -0.93 -17.46 6.23
CA PHE A 48 -0.31 -18.79 6.27
C PHE A 48 -0.63 -19.62 7.52
N VAL A 49 -1.57 -19.20 8.36
CA VAL A 49 -1.98 -19.96 9.55
C VAL A 49 -3.26 -20.74 9.26
N GLY A 50 -3.22 -22.06 9.46
CA GLY A 50 -4.38 -22.92 9.27
C GLY A 50 -4.92 -22.85 7.84
N ASN A 51 -6.24 -22.65 7.71
CA ASN A 51 -6.93 -22.57 6.43
C ASN A 51 -7.36 -21.13 6.08
N ASN A 52 -6.77 -20.11 6.71
CA ASN A 52 -7.17 -18.72 6.53
C ASN A 52 -7.12 -18.29 5.05
N GLU A 53 -6.17 -18.81 4.26
CA GLU A 53 -6.06 -18.54 2.82
C GLU A 53 -7.40 -18.72 2.06
N LEU A 54 -8.21 -19.72 2.44
CA LEU A 54 -9.51 -19.97 1.80
C LEU A 54 -10.51 -18.83 2.07
N GLU A 55 -10.44 -18.22 3.25
CA GLU A 55 -11.31 -17.11 3.66
C GLU A 55 -10.83 -15.77 3.12
N LEU A 56 -9.59 -15.70 2.58
CA LEU A 56 -8.96 -14.46 2.11
C LEU A 56 -9.01 -14.27 0.58
N GLN A 57 -9.66 -15.18 -0.15
CA GLN A 57 -9.72 -15.12 -1.62
C GLN A 57 -10.32 -13.81 -2.14
N TRP A 58 -11.28 -13.23 -1.40
CA TRP A 58 -11.95 -11.97 -1.76
C TRP A 58 -10.97 -10.81 -1.98
N ILE A 59 -9.77 -10.83 -1.36
CA ILE A 59 -8.76 -9.78 -1.51
C ILE A 59 -8.33 -9.63 -2.96
N SER A 60 -8.24 -10.75 -3.70
CA SER A 60 -7.81 -10.78 -5.10
C SER A 60 -8.92 -10.39 -6.07
N ASP A 61 -10.18 -10.52 -5.65
CA ASP A 61 -11.36 -10.16 -6.43
C ASP A 61 -11.67 -8.67 -6.37
N GLU A 62 -11.21 -7.99 -5.31
CA GLU A 62 -11.38 -6.55 -5.14
C GLU A 62 -10.29 -5.73 -5.85
N ARG A 63 -10.69 -4.53 -6.29
CA ARG A 63 -9.78 -3.51 -6.80
C ARG A 63 -9.27 -2.64 -5.66
N TRP A 64 -7.96 -2.42 -5.63
CA TRP A 64 -7.29 -1.65 -4.60
C TRP A 64 -6.62 -0.41 -5.19
N GLN A 65 -6.65 0.68 -4.45
CA GLN A 65 -5.93 1.90 -4.80
C GLN A 65 -4.92 2.25 -3.72
N TYR A 66 -3.74 2.71 -4.14
CA TYR A 66 -2.68 3.26 -3.30
C TYR A 66 -2.49 4.73 -3.64
N VAL A 67 -2.37 5.57 -2.61
CA VAL A 67 -2.23 7.03 -2.75
C VAL A 67 -1.08 7.51 -1.87
N LEU A 68 -0.29 8.41 -2.43
CA LEU A 68 0.74 9.19 -1.73
C LEU A 68 0.68 10.63 -2.23
N GLU A 69 0.69 11.57 -1.30
CA GLU A 69 0.93 12.99 -1.59
C GLU A 69 2.36 13.33 -1.19
N PHE A 70 3.11 14.00 -2.07
CA PHE A 70 4.47 14.43 -1.81
C PHE A 70 4.73 15.81 -2.40
N GLU A 71 5.66 16.54 -1.80
CA GLU A 71 6.04 17.87 -2.23
C GLU A 71 7.29 17.84 -3.10
N LEU A 72 7.31 18.65 -4.15
CA LEU A 72 8.47 18.88 -5.00
C LEU A 72 8.95 20.30 -4.81
N THR A 73 10.11 20.48 -4.20
CA THR A 73 10.79 21.77 -4.14
C THR A 73 11.71 21.91 -5.35
N LYS A 74 11.59 23.00 -6.09
CA LYS A 74 12.51 23.31 -7.20
C LYS A 74 13.78 23.91 -6.59
N ASN A 75 14.91 23.23 -6.75
CA ASN A 75 16.20 23.81 -6.41
C ASN A 75 16.60 24.78 -7.53
N ASN A 76 16.75 26.08 -7.18
CA ASN A 76 17.24 27.14 -8.06
C ASN A 76 18.76 27.05 -8.25
#